data_AF-A0A7R8ZVA2-F1
#
_entry.id   AF-A0A7R8ZVA2-F1
#
_cell.length_a   1.000
_cell.length_b   1.000
_cell.length_c   1.000
_cell.angle_alpha   90.00
_cell.angle_beta   90.00
_cell.angle_gamma   90.00
#
_symmetry.space_group_name_H-M   'P 1'
#
loop_
_entity.id
_entity.type
_entity.pdbx_description
1 polymer ?
#
loop_
_entity_poly.entity_id
_entity_poly.type
_entity_poly.pdbx_seq_one_letter_code
_entity_poly.pdbx_strand_id
1 'polypeptide(L)'
;MKRAPAFCVFLGIALLSPGASYADSLYSSCAGCHGTDGLSQSTHIPTIQGLNFQYFYAVMQDYRKDQRPSTIMGRIAKGYKSSKLQSMALHFGSKPWTGVRGEFDGELAQRGKALHKEYCEQCHEQNGHFQDRETPPLAGQAKNYLYNQM
;
A
#
# COMPACT_ATOMS: atom_id res chain seq x y z
N MET A 1 60.30 1.98 -41.36
CA MET A 1 59.43 2.80 -40.47
C MET A 1 58.08 2.08 -40.36
N LYS A 2 57.89 1.25 -39.33
CA LYS A 2 56.64 0.46 -39.13
C LYS A 2 55.90 1.04 -37.92
N ARG A 3 54.66 1.48 -38.11
CA ARG A 3 53.80 2.09 -37.08
C ARG A 3 53.22 0.99 -36.16
N ALA A 4 53.32 1.17 -34.85
CA ALA A 4 52.70 0.31 -33.84
C ALA A 4 51.24 0.75 -33.56
N PRO A 5 50.32 -0.16 -33.17
CA PRO A 5 48.95 0.20 -32.85
C PRO A 5 48.83 0.67 -31.40
N ALA A 6 48.17 1.80 -31.19
CA ALA A 6 47.81 2.31 -29.87
C ALA A 6 46.59 1.54 -29.34
N PHE A 7 46.80 0.65 -28.37
CA PHE A 7 45.73 0.04 -27.59
C PHE A 7 45.23 1.05 -26.56
N CYS A 8 44.07 1.67 -26.82
CA CYS A 8 43.34 2.44 -25.81
C CYS A 8 42.65 1.47 -24.85
N VAL A 9 43.22 1.29 -23.65
CA VAL A 9 42.57 0.62 -22.53
C VAL A 9 41.51 1.58 -21.97
N PHE A 10 40.23 1.30 -22.27
CA PHE A 10 39.12 1.95 -21.57
C PHE A 10 39.06 1.40 -20.14
N LEU A 11 39.52 2.19 -19.18
CA LEU A 11 39.37 1.93 -17.76
C LEU A 11 37.88 2.10 -17.40
N GLY A 12 37.16 0.99 -17.32
CA GLY A 12 35.75 0.96 -16.92
C GLY A 12 35.59 1.42 -15.48
N ILE A 13 34.97 2.58 -15.26
CA ILE A 13 34.51 3.03 -13.95
C ILE A 13 33.29 2.19 -13.59
N ALA A 14 33.47 1.21 -12.70
CA ALA A 14 32.37 0.50 -12.08
C ALA A 14 31.59 1.47 -11.18
N LEU A 15 30.41 1.91 -11.65
CA LEU A 15 29.45 2.64 -10.83
C LEU A 15 28.91 1.66 -9.77
N LEU A 16 29.42 1.77 -8.53
CA LEU A 16 28.80 1.12 -7.39
C LEU A 16 27.37 1.62 -7.28
N SER A 17 26.40 0.73 -7.48
CA SER A 17 25.00 1.02 -7.17
C SER A 17 24.89 1.31 -5.67
N PRO A 18 24.22 2.39 -5.25
CA PRO A 18 23.96 2.63 -3.83
C PRO A 18 23.22 1.42 -3.26
N GLY A 19 23.77 0.81 -2.21
CA GLY A 19 23.07 -0.26 -1.48
C GLY A 19 21.72 0.22 -0.98
N ALA A 20 20.77 -0.70 -0.82
CA ALA A 20 19.42 -0.40 -0.34
C ALA A 20 19.48 0.44 0.94
N SER A 21 18.78 1.57 0.94
CA SER A 21 18.75 2.49 2.08
C SER A 21 18.01 1.87 3.27
N TYR A 22 18.22 2.39 4.48
CA TYR A 22 17.42 2.01 5.65
C TYR A 22 15.91 2.27 5.46
N ALA A 23 15.55 3.21 4.58
CA ALA A 23 14.15 3.43 4.23
C ALA A 23 13.61 2.25 3.40
N ASP A 24 14.40 1.73 2.45
CA ASP A 24 14.02 0.59 1.62
C ASP A 24 13.86 -0.70 2.45
N SER A 25 14.71 -0.90 3.45
CA SER A 25 14.58 -2.04 4.38
C SER A 25 13.34 -1.91 5.29
N LEU A 26 12.95 -0.69 5.67
CA LEU A 26 11.74 -0.45 6.45
C LEU A 26 10.48 -0.84 5.66
N TYR A 27 10.36 -0.41 4.41
CA TYR A 27 9.14 -0.61 3.61
C TYR A 27 9.04 -2.04 3.06
N SER A 28 10.18 -2.66 2.72
CA SER A 28 10.21 -4.07 2.27
C SER A 28 9.70 -5.04 3.34
N SER A 29 9.84 -4.71 4.63
CA SER A 29 9.28 -5.55 5.71
C SER A 29 7.75 -5.67 5.65
N CYS A 30 7.06 -4.67 5.09
CA CYS A 30 5.61 -4.69 4.93
C CYS A 30 5.16 -5.60 3.77
N ALA A 31 6.03 -5.78 2.77
CA ALA A 31 5.71 -6.50 1.54
C ALA A 31 5.45 -7.99 1.75
N GLY A 32 5.99 -8.58 2.83
CA GLY A 32 5.74 -9.97 3.18
C GLY A 32 4.25 -10.27 3.46
N CYS A 33 3.47 -9.26 3.86
CA CYS A 33 2.02 -9.41 4.05
C CYS A 33 1.23 -8.61 3.02
N HIS A 34 1.59 -7.34 2.81
CA HIS A 34 0.82 -6.41 1.97
C HIS A 34 1.24 -6.42 0.50
N GLY A 35 2.17 -7.29 0.09
CA GLY A 35 2.69 -7.36 -1.27
C GLY A 35 3.67 -6.24 -1.60
N THR A 36 4.36 -6.40 -2.73
CA THR A 36 5.31 -5.40 -3.23
C THR A 36 4.63 -4.05 -3.34
N ASP A 37 5.30 -3.00 -2.84
CA ASP A 37 4.78 -1.64 -2.82
C ASP A 37 3.43 -1.45 -2.09
N GLY A 38 3.01 -2.42 -1.28
CA GLY A 38 1.74 -2.42 -0.58
C GLY A 38 0.53 -2.84 -1.42
N LEU A 39 0.77 -3.41 -2.61
CA LEU A 39 -0.27 -4.00 -3.48
C LEU A 39 -0.48 -5.47 -3.13
N SER A 40 -1.49 -5.73 -2.28
CA SER A 40 -1.75 -7.07 -1.78
C SER A 40 -2.40 -7.95 -2.84
N GLN A 41 -1.90 -9.17 -3.00
CA GLN A 41 -2.53 -10.22 -3.82
C GLN A 41 -3.44 -11.14 -2.98
N SER A 42 -3.55 -10.89 -1.67
CA SER A 42 -4.37 -11.68 -0.76
C SER A 42 -5.82 -11.21 -0.76
N THR A 43 -6.75 -12.13 -0.56
CA THR A 43 -8.17 -11.81 -0.34
C THR A 43 -8.46 -11.32 1.08
N HIS A 44 -7.53 -11.49 2.03
CA HIS A 44 -7.72 -11.16 3.45
C HIS A 44 -6.79 -10.05 3.96
N ILE A 45 -5.64 -9.86 3.32
CA ILE A 45 -4.70 -8.80 3.70
C ILE A 45 -4.95 -7.60 2.80
N PRO A 46 -5.17 -6.39 3.35
CA PRO A 46 -5.54 -5.24 2.55
C PRO A 46 -4.39 -4.72 1.71
N THR A 47 -4.72 -4.17 0.55
CA THR A 47 -3.86 -3.24 -0.19
C THR A 47 -3.75 -1.94 0.61
N ILE A 48 -2.51 -1.48 0.80
CA ILE A 48 -2.17 -0.22 1.45
C ILE A 48 -1.55 0.80 0.49
N GLN A 49 -1.21 0.37 -0.72
CA GLN A 49 -0.73 1.21 -1.81
C GLN A 49 -1.74 2.31 -2.12
N GLY A 50 -1.31 3.57 -2.13
CA GLY A 50 -2.14 4.71 -2.54
C GLY A 50 -3.30 5.04 -1.61
N LEU A 51 -3.29 4.52 -0.38
CA LEU A 51 -4.17 5.02 0.67
C LEU A 51 -3.78 6.45 1.04
N ASN A 52 -4.77 7.29 1.31
CA ASN A 52 -4.56 8.64 1.81
C ASN A 52 -3.60 8.60 3.02
N PHE A 53 -2.53 9.40 2.97
CA PHE A 53 -1.47 9.36 3.98
C PHE A 53 -1.98 9.73 5.38
N GLN A 54 -2.98 10.60 5.50
CA GLN A 54 -3.56 10.97 6.79
C GLN A 54 -4.37 9.81 7.36
N TYR A 55 -5.18 9.16 6.52
CA TYR A 55 -5.92 7.95 6.91
C TYR A 55 -4.96 6.83 7.33
N PHE A 56 -3.95 6.52 6.52
CA PHE A 56 -2.95 5.50 6.83
C PHE A 56 -2.29 5.77 8.20
N TYR A 57 -1.83 7.01 8.41
CA TYR A 57 -1.18 7.37 9.66
C TYR A 57 -2.12 7.26 10.86
N ALA A 58 -3.36 7.72 10.74
CA ALA A 58 -4.38 7.60 11.78
C ALA A 58 -4.62 6.12 12.15
N VAL A 59 -4.86 5.26 11.16
CA VAL A 59 -5.08 3.82 11.37
C VAL A 59 -3.90 3.15 12.06
N MET A 60 -2.66 3.47 11.65
CA MET A 60 -1.47 2.92 12.32
C MET A 60 -1.33 3.41 13.76
N GLN A 61 -1.73 4.65 14.05
CA GLN A 61 -1.74 5.19 15.40
C GLN A 61 -2.80 4.50 16.27
N ASP A 62 -3.97 4.21 15.69
CA ASP A 62 -5.05 3.50 16.38
C ASP A 62 -4.65 2.06 16.69
N TYR A 63 -4.01 1.37 15.74
CA TYR A 63 -3.43 0.04 15.99
C TYR A 63 -2.38 0.09 17.10
N ARG A 64 -1.50 1.08 17.08
CA ARG A 64 -0.44 1.22 18.09
C ARG A 64 -1.01 1.41 19.50
N LYS A 65 -2.13 2.13 19.61
CA LYS A 65 -2.82 2.44 20.87
C LYS A 65 -3.90 1.42 21.25
N ASP A 66 -4.04 0.34 20.50
CA ASP A 66 -5.13 -0.66 20.62
C ASP A 66 -6.54 -0.04 20.53
N GLN A 67 -6.69 1.11 19.87
CA GLN A 67 -7.98 1.76 19.62
C GLN A 67 -8.71 1.15 18.42
N ARG A 68 -7.97 0.47 17.55
CA ARG A 68 -8.51 -0.33 16.45
C ARG A 68 -8.20 -1.81 16.69
N PRO A 69 -9.22 -2.69 16.77
CA PRO A 69 -9.01 -4.13 16.89
C PRO A 69 -8.19 -4.68 15.73
N SER A 70 -7.28 -5.62 16.01
CA SER A 70 -6.47 -6.27 14.99
C SER A 70 -5.97 -7.64 15.42
N THR A 71 -5.70 -8.50 14.46
CA THR A 71 -5.08 -9.81 14.71
C THR A 71 -3.56 -9.70 14.95
N ILE A 72 -2.89 -8.89 14.12
CA ILE A 72 -1.43 -8.73 14.14
C ILE A 72 -0.99 -7.27 14.09
N MET A 73 -1.75 -6.37 13.43
CA MET A 73 -1.28 -5.02 13.15
C MET A 73 -1.04 -4.17 14.40
N GLY A 74 -1.75 -4.39 15.50
CA GLY A 74 -1.47 -3.73 16.78
C GLY A 74 -0.08 -4.09 17.33
N ARG A 75 0.32 -5.37 17.24
CA ARG A 75 1.67 -5.82 17.61
C ARG A 75 2.73 -5.20 16.70
N ILE A 76 2.46 -5.13 15.40
CA ILE A 76 3.38 -4.53 14.41
C ILE A 76 3.53 -3.01 14.64
N ALA A 77 2.42 -2.29 14.79
CA ALA A 77 2.43 -0.83 14.94
C ALA A 77 3.15 -0.36 16.21
N LYS A 78 3.11 -1.17 17.29
CA LYS A 78 3.87 -0.94 18.54
C LYS A 78 5.38 -0.99 18.37
N GLY A 79 5.88 -1.67 17.34
CA GLY A 79 7.30 -1.69 17.00
C GLY A 79 7.84 -0.37 16.44
N TYR A 80 6.97 0.58 16.08
CA TYR A 80 7.36 1.79 15.37
C TYR A 80 7.05 3.08 16.13
N LYS A 81 8.03 4.00 16.11
CA LYS A 81 7.85 5.39 16.55
C LYS A 81 6.95 6.15 15.57
N SER A 82 6.30 7.21 16.03
CA SER A 82 5.39 8.03 15.19
C SER A 82 6.07 8.58 13.95
N SER A 83 7.35 8.97 14.02
CA SER A 83 8.10 9.45 12.86
C SER A 83 8.24 8.39 11.76
N LYS A 84 8.40 7.11 12.13
CA LYS A 84 8.46 6.01 11.17
C LYS A 84 7.10 5.70 10.56
N LEU A 85 6.03 5.75 11.35
CA LEU A 85 4.67 5.62 10.85
C LEU A 85 4.31 6.73 9.85
N GLN A 86 4.76 7.97 10.10
CA GLN A 86 4.62 9.07 9.14
C GLN A 86 5.39 8.81 7.84
N SER A 87 6.64 8.33 7.93
CA SER A 87 7.41 7.97 6.73
C SER A 87 6.73 6.87 5.90
N MET A 88 6.17 5.84 6.55
CA MET A 88 5.41 4.80 5.88
C MET A 88 4.14 5.35 5.21
N ALA A 89 3.42 6.23 5.90
CA ALA A 89 2.20 6.85 5.37
C ALA A 89 2.49 7.64 4.09
N LEU A 90 3.57 8.44 4.10
CA LEU A 90 4.02 9.18 2.92
C LEU A 90 4.49 8.24 1.80
N HIS A 91 5.25 7.20 2.15
CA HIS A 91 5.74 6.24 1.17
C HIS A 91 4.61 5.50 0.45
N PHE A 92 3.72 4.82 1.17
CA PHE A 92 2.63 4.06 0.53
C PHE A 92 1.58 4.98 -0.07
N GLY A 93 1.27 6.12 0.57
CA GLY A 93 0.25 7.06 0.09
C GLY A 93 0.68 7.88 -1.14
N SER A 94 1.97 7.99 -1.43
CA SER A 94 2.46 8.63 -2.66
C SER A 94 2.28 7.77 -3.93
N LYS A 95 1.95 6.50 -3.77
CA LYS A 95 1.75 5.56 -4.89
C LYS A 95 0.33 5.71 -5.45
N PRO A 96 0.09 5.37 -6.72
CA PRO A 96 -1.27 5.35 -7.26
C PRO A 96 -2.10 4.24 -6.60
N TRP A 97 -3.36 4.51 -6.28
CA TRP A 97 -4.31 3.48 -5.88
C TRP A 97 -4.65 2.62 -7.11
N THR A 98 -4.04 1.44 -7.19
CA THR A 98 -4.35 0.48 -8.26
C THR A 98 -5.56 -0.38 -7.88
N GLY A 99 -5.57 -0.88 -6.63
CA GLY A 99 -6.47 -1.94 -6.21
C GLY A 99 -6.23 -3.26 -6.97
N VAL A 100 -6.70 -4.38 -6.41
CA VAL A 100 -6.72 -5.66 -7.15
C VAL A 100 -8.17 -6.02 -7.43
N ARG A 101 -8.52 -6.12 -8.71
CA ARG A 101 -9.80 -6.70 -9.13
C ARG A 101 -9.68 -8.21 -9.08
N GLY A 102 -10.19 -8.80 -8.01
CA GLY A 102 -10.42 -10.25 -7.95
C GLY A 102 -11.60 -10.65 -8.82
N GLU A 103 -11.79 -11.96 -8.97
CA GLU A 103 -13.01 -12.50 -9.56
C GLU A 103 -14.23 -12.17 -8.69
N PHE A 104 -15.35 -11.84 -9.33
CA PHE A 104 -16.61 -11.55 -8.67
C PHE A 104 -17.79 -12.06 -9.48
N ASP A 105 -18.89 -12.35 -8.77
CA ASP A 105 -20.17 -12.68 -9.37
C ASP A 105 -20.83 -11.40 -9.91
N GLY A 106 -21.19 -11.40 -11.19
CA GLY A 106 -21.74 -10.22 -11.86
C GLY A 106 -23.13 -9.82 -11.35
N GLU A 107 -23.98 -10.79 -10.99
CA GLU A 107 -25.32 -10.51 -10.46
C GLU A 107 -25.22 -9.90 -9.06
N LEU A 108 -24.39 -10.48 -8.20
CA LEU A 108 -24.12 -9.94 -6.88
C LEU A 108 -23.44 -8.56 -6.96
N ALA A 109 -22.57 -8.33 -7.94
CA ALA A 109 -21.96 -7.01 -8.16
C ALA A 109 -22.99 -5.94 -8.53
N GLN A 110 -23.98 -6.28 -9.39
CA GLN A 110 -25.06 -5.33 -9.72
C GLN A 110 -25.96 -5.04 -8.51
N ARG A 111 -26.30 -6.07 -7.74
CA ARG A 111 -27.04 -5.87 -6.49
C ARG A 111 -26.25 -5.02 -5.50
N GLY A 112 -24.96 -5.30 -5.34
CA GLY A 112 -24.04 -4.53 -4.50
C GLY A 112 -23.93 -3.06 -4.92
N LYS A 113 -23.96 -2.77 -6.23
CA LYS A 113 -23.99 -1.39 -6.75
C LYS A 113 -25.24 -0.63 -6.32
N ALA A 114 -26.40 -1.27 -6.34
CA ALA A 114 -27.65 -0.65 -5.87
C ALA A 114 -27.57 -0.34 -4.36
N LEU A 115 -27.09 -1.30 -3.56
CA LEU A 115 -26.91 -1.14 -2.12
C LEU A 115 -25.88 -0.04 -1.79
N HIS A 116 -24.75 0.00 -2.51
CA HIS A 116 -23.76 1.06 -2.35
C HIS A 116 -24.37 2.44 -2.55
N LYS A 117 -25.16 2.62 -3.61
CA LYS A 117 -25.83 3.88 -3.90
C LYS A 117 -26.79 4.31 -2.80
N GLU A 118 -27.49 3.36 -2.19
CA GLU A 118 -28.51 3.61 -1.18
C GLU A 118 -27.92 3.89 0.22
N TYR A 119 -26.89 3.13 0.63
CA TYR A 119 -26.42 3.11 2.01
C TYR A 119 -24.98 3.65 2.20
N CYS A 120 -24.17 3.70 1.16
CA CYS A 120 -22.73 3.94 1.28
C CYS A 120 -22.27 5.25 0.61
N GLU A 121 -22.96 5.67 -0.47
CA GLU A 121 -22.54 6.78 -1.34
C GLU A 121 -22.41 8.11 -0.60
N GLN A 122 -23.11 8.31 0.53
CA GLN A 122 -23.02 9.55 1.32
C GLN A 122 -21.60 9.82 1.85
N CYS A 123 -20.81 8.76 2.08
CA CYS A 123 -19.41 8.88 2.53
C CYS A 123 -18.45 8.28 1.51
N HIS A 124 -18.72 7.06 1.04
CA HIS A 124 -17.87 6.33 0.10
C HIS A 124 -18.25 6.66 -1.34
N GLU A 125 -18.12 7.93 -1.71
CA GLU A 125 -18.52 8.44 -3.02
C GLU A 125 -17.76 7.81 -4.19
N GLN A 126 -18.22 8.11 -5.40
CA GLN A 126 -17.56 7.76 -6.66
C GLN A 126 -17.48 6.24 -6.86
N ASN A 127 -18.55 5.53 -6.47
CA ASN A 127 -18.58 4.05 -6.43
C ASN A 127 -17.48 3.46 -5.53
N GLY A 128 -17.20 4.11 -4.39
CA GLY A 128 -16.21 3.64 -3.41
C GLY A 128 -14.76 3.95 -3.78
N HIS A 129 -14.52 4.80 -4.77
CA HIS A 129 -13.17 5.26 -5.13
C HIS A 129 -12.73 6.50 -4.34
N PHE A 130 -13.69 7.26 -3.80
CA PHE A 130 -13.38 8.43 -2.99
C PHE A 130 -12.59 8.03 -1.74
N GLN A 131 -11.62 8.88 -1.40
CA GLN A 131 -10.88 8.76 -0.16
C GLN A 131 -10.38 10.11 0.34
N ASP A 132 -10.36 10.26 1.64
CA ASP A 132 -9.78 11.40 2.34
C ASP A 132 -9.11 10.93 3.65
N ARG A 133 -8.99 11.81 4.64
CA ARG A 133 -8.36 11.48 5.93
C ARG A 133 -9.18 10.54 6.81
N GLU A 134 -10.49 10.45 6.59
CA GLU A 134 -11.46 9.70 7.40
C GLU A 134 -12.09 8.56 6.60
N THR A 135 -12.30 8.78 5.31
CA THR A 135 -12.95 7.85 4.39
C THR A 135 -11.91 7.10 3.57
N PRO A 136 -11.77 5.77 3.73
CA PRO A 136 -10.93 4.96 2.85
C PRO A 136 -11.64 4.59 1.53
N PRO A 137 -10.87 4.26 0.48
CA PRO A 137 -11.43 3.66 -0.71
C PRO A 137 -11.89 2.23 -0.43
N LEU A 138 -13.07 1.86 -0.95
CA LEU A 138 -13.61 0.51 -0.92
C LEU A 138 -13.31 -0.24 -2.23
N ALA A 139 -13.38 0.47 -3.36
CA ALA A 139 -13.23 -0.11 -4.68
C ALA A 139 -11.80 -0.61 -4.91
N GLY A 140 -11.66 -1.89 -5.28
CA GLY A 140 -10.36 -2.53 -5.52
C GLY A 140 -9.65 -3.00 -4.25
N GLN A 141 -10.28 -2.91 -3.08
CA GLN A 141 -9.79 -3.51 -1.86
C GLN A 141 -10.15 -5.01 -1.78
N ALA A 142 -9.38 -5.78 -1.01
CA ALA A 142 -9.58 -7.21 -0.84
C ALA A 142 -10.96 -7.53 -0.23
N LYS A 143 -11.74 -8.38 -0.90
CA LYS A 143 -13.14 -8.69 -0.55
C LYS A 143 -13.29 -9.21 0.89
N ASN A 144 -12.49 -10.19 1.31
CA ASN A 144 -12.64 -10.76 2.65
C ASN A 144 -12.07 -9.83 3.73
N TYR A 145 -11.10 -8.98 3.38
CA TYR A 145 -10.72 -7.88 4.28
C TYR A 145 -11.92 -6.97 4.55
N LEU A 146 -12.60 -6.48 3.50
CA LEU A 146 -13.78 -5.62 3.64
C LEU A 146 -14.90 -6.30 4.44
N TYR A 147 -15.14 -7.59 4.19
CA TYR A 147 -16.10 -8.39 4.97
C TYR A 147 -15.80 -8.36 6.48
N ASN A 148 -14.53 -8.36 6.86
CA ASN A 148 -14.11 -8.32 8.27
C ASN A 148 -14.07 -6.90 8.87
N GLN A 149 -14.34 -5.85 8.09
CA GLN A 149 -14.37 -4.46 8.58
C GLN A 149 -15.79 -3.93 8.82
N MET A 150 -16.81 -4.69 8.41
CA MET A 150 -18.24 -4.40 8.63
C MET A 150 -18.75 -5.14 9.86
#